data_AF-A0A7W9QLD3-F1
#
_entry.id   AF-A0A7W9QLD3-F1
#
_cell.length_a   1.000
_cell.length_b   1.000
_cell.length_c   1.000
_cell.angle_alpha   90.00
_cell.angle_beta   90.00
_cell.angle_gamma   90.00
#
_symmetry.space_group_name_H-M   'P 1'
#
loop_
_entity.id
_entity.type
_entity.pdbx_description
1 polymer ?
#
loop_
_entity_poly.entity_id
_entity_poly.type
_entity_poly.pdbx_seq_one_letter_code
_entity_poly.pdbx_strand_id
1 'polypeptide(L)'
;MNPSPPRLRFFDCPLDLLAPAELLQRAQTAASGGAPLRIEGLNVAKLIDARAQAPLREALEEAELVHIDGSGISIGLRWMGVEPPPRRAGIDLMQDLCAQAAQSGDGVYLLGARPAVVAAAAERLRAAAPGLQIVGARDGYFGEAEVPQVVAAIRASGARYLFIGISSPKKELFLQRYWSDLGVAVAMGVGGSFDVLSGMLPRAPLLMQRFGMEWLFRLALEPRRLGWRYVRTNFLYLLLLLRARLSRRYRARAAIREPA
;
A
#
# COMPACT_ATOMS: atom_id res chain seq x y z
N MET A 1 5.94 15.87 -20.06
CA MET A 1 6.05 15.52 -18.62
C MET A 1 4.68 15.81 -18.02
N ASN A 2 3.92 14.79 -17.61
CA ASN A 2 2.66 15.06 -16.90
C ASN A 2 3.01 15.62 -15.51
N PRO A 3 2.43 16.75 -15.08
CA PRO A 3 2.70 17.29 -13.76
C PRO A 3 2.36 16.23 -12.71
N SER A 4 3.25 16.04 -11.73
CA SER A 4 2.93 15.25 -10.55
C SER A 4 1.68 15.85 -9.88
N PRO A 5 0.76 15.01 -9.38
CA PRO A 5 -0.47 15.49 -8.79
C PRO A 5 -0.10 16.21 -7.48
N PRO A 6 -0.99 17.02 -6.90
CA PRO A 6 -0.68 17.68 -5.63
C PRO A 6 -0.49 16.63 -4.53
N ARG A 7 0.77 16.35 -4.18
CA ARG A 7 1.14 15.62 -2.96
C ARG A 7 0.90 16.56 -1.79
N LEU A 8 -0.02 16.19 -0.91
CA LEU A 8 -0.31 16.96 0.29
C LEU A 8 0.35 16.33 1.52
N ARG A 9 0.50 17.14 2.57
CA ARG A 9 0.92 16.66 3.90
C ARG A 9 -0.30 16.42 4.78
N PHE A 10 -0.62 15.15 5.02
CA PHE A 10 -1.70 14.71 5.90
C PHE A 10 -1.10 14.27 7.24
N PHE A 11 -1.17 15.14 8.26
CA PHE A 11 -0.58 14.89 9.58
C PHE A 11 0.89 14.46 9.54
N ASP A 12 1.72 15.21 8.79
CA ASP A 12 3.15 14.99 8.59
C ASP A 12 3.53 13.73 7.77
N CYS A 13 2.53 13.09 7.13
CA CYS A 13 2.77 12.05 6.13
C CYS A 13 2.45 12.56 4.73
N PRO A 14 3.22 12.16 3.71
CA PRO A 14 2.87 12.45 2.31
C PRO A 14 1.60 11.67 1.95
N LEU A 15 0.75 12.28 1.12
CA LEU A 15 -0.45 11.66 0.59
C LEU A 15 -0.74 12.21 -0.81
N ASP A 16 -0.83 11.31 -1.78
CA ASP A 16 -1.19 11.63 -3.16
C ASP A 16 -2.69 11.43 -3.36
N LEU A 17 -3.41 12.52 -3.67
CA LEU A 17 -4.84 12.49 -3.96
C LEU A 17 -5.10 12.08 -5.41
N LEU A 18 -4.79 10.83 -5.72
CA LEU A 18 -4.96 10.24 -7.04
C LEU A 18 -6.19 9.34 -7.12
N ALA A 19 -6.89 9.41 -8.26
CA ALA A 19 -7.89 8.40 -8.59
C ALA A 19 -7.21 7.06 -8.95
N PRO A 20 -7.88 5.91 -8.75
CA PRO A 20 -7.28 4.60 -9.04
C PRO A 20 -6.84 4.45 -10.51
N ALA A 21 -7.59 5.02 -11.46
CA ALA A 21 -7.23 4.99 -12.87
C ALA A 21 -5.91 5.71 -13.16
N GLU A 22 -5.65 6.85 -12.51
CA GLU A 22 -4.41 7.62 -12.67
C GLU A 22 -3.22 6.87 -12.06
N LEU A 23 -3.44 6.16 -10.94
CA LEU A 23 -2.42 5.31 -10.33
C LEU A 23 -2.04 4.16 -11.28
N LEU A 24 -3.04 3.47 -11.85
CA LEU A 24 -2.81 2.39 -12.82
C LEU A 24 -2.05 2.89 -14.05
N GLN A 25 -2.42 4.06 -14.58
CA GLN A 25 -1.69 4.69 -15.68
C GLN A 25 -0.22 4.97 -15.34
N ARG A 26 0.08 5.43 -14.11
CA ARG A 26 1.47 5.62 -13.65
C ARG A 26 2.22 4.30 -13.57
N ALA A 27 1.59 3.27 -13.02
CA ALA A 27 2.19 1.93 -12.98
C ALA A 27 2.47 1.40 -14.39
N GLN A 28 1.57 1.63 -15.35
CA GLN A 28 1.76 1.24 -16.74
C GLN A 28 2.92 1.99 -17.39
N THR A 29 3.03 3.29 -17.12
CA THR A 29 4.13 4.13 -17.61
C THR A 29 5.47 3.64 -17.05
N ALA A 30 5.54 3.33 -15.75
CA ALA A 30 6.73 2.76 -15.12
C ALA A 30 7.08 1.39 -15.74
N ALA A 31 6.10 0.51 -15.89
CA ALA A 31 6.29 -0.79 -16.51
C ALA A 31 6.83 -0.69 -17.95
N SER A 32 6.38 0.31 -18.72
CA SER A 32 6.78 0.54 -20.12
C SER A 32 8.11 1.28 -20.31
N GLY A 33 8.93 1.39 -19.26
CA GLY A 33 10.27 2.01 -19.31
C GLY A 33 10.33 3.44 -18.75
N GLY A 34 9.24 3.95 -18.18
CA GLY A 34 9.25 5.18 -17.40
C GLY A 34 9.96 5.04 -16.05
N ALA A 35 9.95 6.12 -15.27
CA ALA A 35 10.52 6.12 -13.92
C ALA A 35 9.86 5.03 -13.04
N PRO A 36 10.66 4.24 -12.30
CA PRO A 36 10.12 3.25 -11.36
C PRO A 36 9.22 3.86 -10.29
N LEU A 37 8.29 3.08 -9.77
CA LEU A 37 7.20 3.51 -8.89
C LEU A 37 7.07 2.61 -7.65
N ARG A 38 7.44 3.13 -6.47
CA ARG A 38 7.05 2.55 -5.17
C ARG A 38 5.68 3.07 -4.79
N ILE A 39 4.74 2.14 -4.63
CA ILE A 39 3.36 2.40 -4.23
C ILE A 39 3.17 1.99 -2.77
N GLU A 40 2.94 2.97 -1.92
CA GLU A 40 2.62 2.79 -0.52
C GLU A 40 1.15 3.11 -0.23
N GLY A 41 0.51 2.26 0.57
CA GLY A 41 -0.86 2.48 1.06
C GLY A 41 -0.86 3.12 2.44
N LEU A 42 -1.43 4.31 2.57
CA LEU A 42 -1.60 4.96 3.86
C LEU A 42 -2.94 4.57 4.50
N ASN A 43 -2.87 4.08 5.74
CA ASN A 43 -4.01 3.85 6.60
C ASN A 43 -3.74 4.47 7.99
N VAL A 44 -4.76 4.50 8.86
CA VAL A 44 -4.67 5.15 10.17
C VAL A 44 -3.51 4.59 11.01
N ALA A 45 -3.33 3.27 11.04
CA ALA A 45 -2.26 2.66 11.81
C ALA A 45 -0.89 3.10 11.29
N LYS A 46 -0.67 3.02 9.96
CA LYS A 46 0.59 3.43 9.34
C LYS A 46 0.89 4.93 9.56
N LEU A 47 -0.12 5.80 9.46
CA LEU A 47 0.03 7.24 9.73
C LEU A 47 0.51 7.49 11.16
N ILE A 48 -0.16 6.88 12.15
CA ILE A 48 0.23 7.05 13.55
C ILE A 48 1.62 6.47 13.83
N ASP A 49 1.94 5.32 13.25
CA ASP A 49 3.25 4.70 13.43
C ASP A 49 4.36 5.52 12.76
N ALA A 50 4.14 6.09 11.57
CA ALA A 50 5.10 6.96 10.89
C ALA A 50 5.40 8.25 11.68
N ARG A 51 4.40 8.79 12.40
CA ARG A 51 4.62 9.92 13.30
C ARG A 51 5.52 9.57 14.49
N ALA A 52 5.51 8.32 14.92
CA ALA A 52 6.33 7.84 16.05
C ALA A 52 7.70 7.28 15.60
N GLN A 53 7.84 6.87 14.34
CA GLN A 53 9.01 6.18 13.81
C GLN A 53 9.58 6.92 12.61
N ALA A 54 10.68 7.65 12.82
CA ALA A 54 11.34 8.42 11.76
C ALA A 54 11.69 7.57 10.51
N PRO A 55 12.23 6.34 10.64
CA PRO A 55 12.55 5.52 9.47
C PRO A 55 11.32 5.20 8.59
N LEU A 56 10.16 4.92 9.21
CA LEU A 56 8.93 4.67 8.44
C LEU A 56 8.45 5.94 7.74
N ARG A 57 8.55 7.11 8.38
CA ARG A 57 8.19 8.38 7.74
C ARG A 57 9.10 8.68 6.56
N GLU A 58 10.40 8.52 6.71
CA GLU A 58 11.38 8.72 5.63
C GLU A 58 11.11 7.80 4.43
N ALA A 59 10.86 6.51 4.69
CA ALA A 59 10.47 5.58 3.63
C ALA A 59 9.20 6.00 2.88
N LEU A 60 8.23 6.63 3.56
CA LEU A 60 7.02 7.16 2.92
C LEU A 60 7.28 8.45 2.13
N GLU A 61 8.16 9.34 2.60
CA GLU A 61 8.55 10.57 1.89
C GLU A 61 9.26 10.25 0.57
N GLU A 62 10.11 9.22 0.57
CA GLU A 62 10.82 8.78 -0.62
C GLU A 62 9.96 8.00 -1.61
N ALA A 63 8.85 7.40 -1.17
CA ALA A 63 7.98 6.66 -2.06
C ALA A 63 7.42 7.57 -3.17
N GLU A 64 7.47 7.08 -4.41
CA GLU A 64 6.99 7.84 -5.58
C GLU A 64 5.46 8.01 -5.56
N LEU A 65 4.74 7.15 -4.84
CA LEU A 65 3.28 7.26 -4.68
C LEU A 65 2.81 6.74 -3.31
N VAL A 66 2.08 7.58 -2.57
CA VAL A 66 1.41 7.24 -1.32
C VAL A 66 -0.10 7.44 -1.46
N HIS A 67 -0.85 6.36 -1.67
CA HIS A 67 -2.30 6.42 -1.89
C HIS A 67 -3.12 6.20 -0.62
N ILE A 68 -4.41 6.51 -0.71
CA ILE A 68 -5.40 6.24 0.33
C ILE A 68 -5.78 4.74 0.30
N ASP A 69 -5.28 3.97 1.26
CA ASP A 69 -5.64 2.55 1.42
C ASP A 69 -6.81 2.38 2.41
N GLY A 70 -6.73 3.03 3.58
CA GLY A 70 -7.73 2.88 4.65
C GLY A 70 -8.87 3.90 4.60
N SER A 71 -10.12 3.47 4.89
CA SER A 71 -11.29 4.38 5.01
C SER A 71 -11.08 5.50 6.02
N GLY A 72 -10.35 5.23 7.11
CA GLY A 72 -10.07 6.24 8.12
C GLY A 72 -9.36 7.48 7.55
N ILE A 73 -8.50 7.31 6.55
CA ILE A 73 -7.83 8.44 5.88
C ILE A 73 -8.84 9.26 5.08
N SER A 74 -9.71 8.61 4.29
CA SER A 74 -10.81 9.29 3.58
C SER A 74 -11.73 10.06 4.53
N ILE A 75 -12.08 9.46 5.67
CA ILE A 75 -12.91 10.09 6.71
C ILE A 75 -12.20 11.31 7.29
N GLY A 76 -10.92 11.21 7.61
CA GLY A 76 -10.15 12.34 8.13
C GLY A 76 -9.97 13.48 7.14
N LEU A 77 -9.80 13.19 5.85
CA LEU A 77 -9.79 14.21 4.80
C LEU A 77 -11.12 14.99 4.78
N ARG A 78 -12.26 14.28 4.76
CA ARG A 78 -13.59 14.90 4.83
C ARG A 78 -13.81 15.69 6.11
N TRP A 79 -13.34 15.16 7.25
CA TRP A 79 -13.39 15.85 8.54
C TRP A 79 -12.68 17.22 8.50
N MET A 80 -11.63 17.33 7.67
CA MET A 80 -10.88 18.57 7.44
C MET A 80 -11.40 19.41 6.27
N GLY A 81 -12.51 19.01 5.63
CA GLY A 81 -13.10 19.73 4.50
C GLY A 81 -12.43 19.47 3.14
N VAL A 82 -11.62 18.42 3.03
CA VAL A 82 -10.99 17.99 1.77
C VAL A 82 -11.76 16.78 1.23
N GLU A 83 -12.29 16.87 0.01
CA GLU A 83 -12.94 15.72 -0.62
C GLU A 83 -11.88 14.73 -1.15
N PRO A 84 -11.83 13.48 -0.65
CA PRO A 84 -10.89 12.49 -1.16
C PRO A 84 -11.31 11.96 -2.55
N PRO A 85 -10.35 11.56 -3.40
CA PRO A 85 -10.66 10.82 -4.61
C PRO A 85 -11.30 9.45 -4.27
N PRO A 86 -11.91 8.77 -5.26
CA PRO A 86 -12.40 7.41 -5.08
C PRO A 86 -11.32 6.48 -4.52
N ARG A 87 -11.62 5.77 -3.45
CA ARG A 87 -10.68 4.86 -2.80
C ARG A 87 -10.72 3.48 -3.46
N ARG A 88 -9.55 2.90 -3.71
CA ARG A 88 -9.36 1.48 -4.04
C ARG A 88 -8.53 0.84 -2.93
N ALA A 89 -9.03 -0.23 -2.30
CA ALA A 89 -8.27 -0.88 -1.23
C ALA A 89 -7.02 -1.56 -1.80
N GLY A 90 -5.96 -1.71 -0.99
CA GLY A 90 -4.69 -2.24 -1.48
C GLY A 90 -4.76 -3.63 -2.14
N ILE A 91 -5.68 -4.51 -1.69
CA ILE A 91 -5.91 -5.82 -2.33
C ILE A 91 -6.60 -5.70 -3.69
N ASP A 92 -7.51 -4.74 -3.85
CA ASP A 92 -8.23 -4.52 -5.10
C ASP A 92 -7.28 -3.87 -6.11
N LEU A 93 -6.47 -2.91 -5.66
CA LEU A 93 -5.44 -2.26 -6.46
C LEU A 93 -4.35 -3.26 -6.91
N MET A 94 -3.92 -4.16 -6.03
CA MET A 94 -2.99 -5.23 -6.39
C MET A 94 -3.55 -6.12 -7.51
N GLN A 95 -4.84 -6.49 -7.44
CA GLN A 95 -5.49 -7.30 -8.48
C GLN A 95 -5.59 -6.53 -9.79
N ASP A 96 -5.91 -5.23 -9.76
CA ASP A 96 -5.94 -4.37 -10.94
C ASP A 96 -4.54 -4.30 -11.61
N LEU A 97 -3.48 -4.16 -10.81
CA LEU A 97 -2.09 -4.17 -11.30
C LEU A 97 -1.68 -5.54 -11.87
N CYS A 98 -2.14 -6.64 -11.27
CA CYS A 98 -1.93 -7.98 -11.84
C CYS A 98 -2.64 -8.15 -13.18
N ALA A 99 -3.89 -7.68 -13.30
CA ALA A 99 -4.60 -7.71 -14.57
C ALA A 99 -3.88 -6.89 -15.65
N GLN A 100 -3.31 -5.74 -15.28
CA GLN A 100 -2.48 -4.94 -16.18
C GLN A 100 -1.20 -5.69 -16.60
N ALA A 101 -0.50 -6.32 -15.67
CA ALA A 101 0.69 -7.13 -15.97
C ALA A 101 0.38 -8.32 -16.90
N ALA A 102 -0.78 -8.96 -16.72
CA ALA A 102 -1.24 -10.02 -17.61
C ALA A 102 -1.48 -9.52 -19.05
N GLN A 103 -2.00 -8.30 -19.22
CA GLN A 103 -2.23 -7.69 -20.53
C GLN A 103 -0.92 -7.31 -21.25
N SER A 104 0.09 -6.85 -20.51
CA SER A 104 1.39 -6.48 -21.07
C SER A 104 2.36 -7.65 -21.20
N GLY A 105 2.06 -8.81 -20.61
CA GLY A 105 2.97 -9.95 -20.53
C GLY A 105 4.12 -9.74 -19.55
N ASP A 106 3.99 -8.78 -18.63
CA ASP A 106 5.01 -8.46 -17.63
C ASP A 106 5.05 -9.49 -16.50
N GLY A 107 6.28 -9.83 -16.07
CA GLY A 107 6.48 -10.74 -14.93
C GLY A 107 6.13 -10.10 -13.58
N VAL A 108 5.47 -10.87 -12.71
CA VAL A 108 5.13 -10.51 -11.34
C VAL A 108 5.88 -11.38 -10.33
N TYR A 109 6.48 -10.76 -9.32
CA TYR A 109 7.08 -11.43 -8.17
C TYR A 109 6.27 -11.19 -6.89
N LEU A 110 6.06 -12.25 -6.10
CA LEU A 110 5.36 -12.19 -4.82
C LEU A 110 6.33 -12.47 -3.66
N LEU A 111 6.51 -11.50 -2.75
CA LEU A 111 7.39 -11.66 -1.57
C LEU A 111 6.58 -11.48 -0.29
N GLY A 112 6.50 -12.47 0.59
CA GLY A 112 5.86 -12.29 1.89
C GLY A 112 4.94 -13.43 2.29
N ALA A 113 4.20 -13.23 3.39
CA ALA A 113 3.37 -14.24 4.03
C ALA A 113 4.12 -15.56 4.32
N ARG A 114 3.37 -16.62 4.67
CA ARG A 114 3.91 -17.97 4.86
C ARG A 114 4.04 -18.69 3.51
N PRO A 115 4.91 -19.71 3.36
CA PRO A 115 5.10 -20.43 2.11
C PRO A 115 3.80 -20.91 1.46
N ALA A 116 2.93 -21.57 2.24
CA ALA A 116 1.63 -22.03 1.74
C ALA A 116 0.68 -20.88 1.35
N VAL A 117 0.78 -19.73 2.01
CA VAL A 117 -0.07 -18.55 1.76
C VAL A 117 0.33 -17.87 0.46
N VAL A 118 1.62 -17.60 0.25
CA VAL A 118 2.09 -16.95 -0.98
C VAL A 118 1.92 -17.85 -2.20
N ALA A 119 2.12 -19.17 -2.04
CA ALA A 119 1.84 -20.14 -3.10
C ALA A 119 0.35 -20.16 -3.48
N ALA A 120 -0.56 -20.26 -2.50
CA ALA A 120 -2.00 -20.24 -2.77
C ALA A 120 -2.48 -18.89 -3.33
N ALA A 121 -1.89 -17.78 -2.90
CA ALA A 121 -2.17 -16.46 -3.48
C ALA A 121 -1.73 -16.39 -4.95
N ALA A 122 -0.56 -16.94 -5.30
CA ALA A 122 -0.07 -17.01 -6.68
C ALA A 122 -1.05 -17.76 -7.59
N GLU A 123 -1.51 -18.94 -7.17
CA GLU A 123 -2.45 -19.75 -7.96
C GLU A 123 -3.78 -19.01 -8.21
N ARG A 124 -4.30 -18.33 -7.18
CA ARG A 124 -5.56 -17.60 -7.33
C ARG A 124 -5.44 -16.35 -8.17
N LEU A 125 -4.28 -15.67 -8.14
CA LEU A 125 -4.01 -14.56 -9.04
C LEU A 125 -3.92 -15.03 -10.50
N ARG A 126 -3.27 -16.18 -10.76
CA ARG A 126 -3.24 -16.78 -12.11
C ARG A 126 -4.65 -17.15 -12.59
N ALA A 127 -5.47 -17.72 -11.71
CA ALA A 127 -6.86 -18.06 -12.05
C ALA A 127 -7.73 -16.82 -12.31
N ALA A 128 -7.50 -15.73 -11.59
CA ALA A 128 -8.27 -14.48 -11.72
C ALA A 128 -7.84 -13.63 -12.93
N ALA A 129 -6.59 -13.75 -13.38
CA ALA A 129 -6.03 -13.00 -14.50
C ALA A 129 -5.35 -13.95 -15.50
N PRO A 130 -6.10 -14.52 -16.47
CA PRO A 130 -5.52 -15.34 -17.52
C PRO A 130 -4.39 -14.61 -18.25
N GLY A 131 -3.25 -15.28 -18.43
CA GLY A 131 -2.03 -14.69 -19.00
C GLY A 131 -1.06 -14.08 -17.99
N LEU A 132 -1.42 -14.00 -16.71
CA LEU A 132 -0.54 -13.50 -15.66
C LEU A 132 0.70 -14.39 -15.47
N GLN A 133 1.88 -13.80 -15.64
CA GLN A 133 3.16 -14.47 -15.42
C GLN A 133 3.67 -14.20 -14.00
N ILE A 134 3.38 -15.11 -13.07
CA ILE A 134 4.09 -15.11 -11.77
C ILE A 134 5.46 -15.74 -11.98
N VAL A 135 6.50 -14.91 -12.09
CA VAL A 135 7.90 -15.30 -12.40
C VAL A 135 8.74 -15.60 -11.15
N GLY A 136 8.16 -15.40 -9.97
CA GLY A 136 8.75 -15.83 -8.72
C GLY A 136 7.84 -15.61 -7.53
N ALA A 137 8.02 -16.43 -6.49
CA ALA A 137 7.33 -16.29 -5.23
C ALA A 137 8.25 -16.76 -4.09
N ARG A 138 8.33 -15.99 -3.01
CA ARG A 138 9.06 -16.34 -1.79
C ARG A 138 8.31 -15.86 -0.56
N ASP A 139 8.39 -16.63 0.51
CA ASP A 139 7.78 -16.24 1.78
C ASP A 139 8.51 -15.04 2.44
N GLY A 140 7.90 -14.47 3.47
CA GLY A 140 8.42 -13.28 4.16
C GLY A 140 9.32 -13.54 5.35
N TYR A 141 9.69 -14.80 5.62
CA TYR A 141 10.44 -15.21 6.80
C TYR A 141 11.90 -15.47 6.46
N PHE A 142 12.65 -14.39 6.26
CA PHE A 142 14.09 -14.42 6.01
C PHE A 142 14.82 -13.48 6.96
N GLY A 143 16.04 -13.85 7.35
CA GLY A 143 16.93 -13.01 8.16
C GLY A 143 17.72 -12.00 7.34
N GLU A 144 18.38 -11.05 8.01
CA GLU A 144 19.24 -10.03 7.35
C GLU A 144 20.33 -10.66 6.45
N ALA A 145 20.88 -11.82 6.84
CA ALA A 145 21.89 -12.53 6.07
C ALA A 145 21.37 -13.08 4.72
N GLU A 146 20.07 -13.33 4.62
CA GLU A 146 19.43 -13.85 3.40
C GLU A 146 18.95 -12.74 2.47
N VAL A 147 18.88 -11.49 2.95
CA VAL A 147 18.38 -10.34 2.18
C VAL A 147 19.10 -10.18 0.83
N PRO A 148 20.44 -10.28 0.73
CA PRO A 148 21.11 -10.19 -0.57
C PRO A 148 20.66 -11.26 -1.56
N GLN A 149 20.39 -12.48 -1.08
CA GLN A 149 19.88 -13.57 -1.92
C GLN A 149 18.44 -13.32 -2.37
N VAL A 150 17.60 -12.74 -1.49
CA VAL A 150 16.22 -12.35 -1.85
C VAL A 150 16.22 -11.29 -2.95
N VAL A 151 17.03 -10.24 -2.78
CA VAL A 151 17.14 -9.16 -3.78
C VAL A 151 17.67 -9.69 -5.10
N ALA A 152 18.71 -10.52 -5.08
CA ALA A 152 19.26 -11.15 -6.28
C ALA A 152 18.24 -12.04 -6.99
N ALA A 153 17.45 -12.82 -6.24
CA ALA A 153 16.40 -13.66 -6.81
C ALA A 153 15.29 -12.85 -7.47
N ILE A 154 14.87 -11.73 -6.86
CA ILE A 154 13.89 -10.81 -7.45
C ILE A 154 14.43 -10.23 -8.76
N ARG A 155 15.65 -9.70 -8.76
CA ARG A 155 16.27 -9.15 -9.97
C ARG A 155 16.42 -10.20 -11.07
N ALA A 156 16.94 -11.39 -10.73
CA ALA A 156 17.18 -12.47 -11.68
C ALA A 156 15.89 -13.04 -12.28
N SER A 157 14.76 -12.92 -11.59
CA SER A 157 13.45 -13.35 -12.12
C SER A 157 12.96 -12.52 -13.32
N GLY A 158 13.55 -11.35 -13.56
CA GLY A 158 13.08 -10.42 -14.59
C GLY A 158 11.71 -9.79 -14.30
N ALA A 159 11.23 -9.87 -13.05
CA ALA A 159 9.94 -9.31 -12.68
C ALA A 159 9.90 -7.79 -12.91
N ARG A 160 8.78 -7.33 -13.48
CA ARG A 160 8.49 -5.90 -13.63
C ARG A 160 7.65 -5.36 -12.47
N TYR A 161 6.82 -6.22 -11.88
CA TYR A 161 5.99 -5.91 -10.71
C TYR A 161 6.42 -6.74 -9.50
N LEU A 162 6.49 -6.11 -8.33
CA LEU A 162 6.78 -6.75 -7.05
C LEU A 162 5.67 -6.43 -6.03
N PHE A 163 5.06 -7.46 -5.46
CA PHE A 163 4.11 -7.30 -4.36
C PHE A 163 4.68 -7.84 -3.06
N ILE A 164 4.68 -7.02 -2.00
CA ILE A 164 5.29 -7.36 -0.72
C ILE A 164 4.23 -7.53 0.39
N GLY A 165 3.97 -8.78 0.77
CA GLY A 165 3.07 -9.21 1.84
C GLY A 165 3.74 -9.31 3.22
N ILE A 166 4.55 -8.32 3.59
CA ILE A 166 5.23 -8.26 4.90
C ILE A 166 4.63 -7.11 5.74
N SER A 167 4.60 -7.26 7.07
CA SER A 167 4.08 -6.22 7.96
C SER A 167 4.91 -4.92 7.90
N SER A 168 4.25 -3.77 8.02
CA SER A 168 4.94 -2.49 8.23
C SER A 168 5.68 -2.50 9.58
N PRO A 169 6.84 -1.80 9.70
CA PRO A 169 7.52 -1.00 8.67
C PRO A 169 8.49 -1.80 7.79
N LYS A 170 8.62 -3.13 7.98
CA LYS A 170 9.71 -3.93 7.37
C LYS A 170 9.74 -3.84 5.84
N LYS A 171 8.58 -3.88 5.18
CA LYS A 171 8.51 -3.78 3.71
C LYS A 171 8.86 -2.38 3.20
N GLU A 172 8.44 -1.34 3.91
CA GLU A 172 8.73 0.04 3.54
C GLU A 172 10.25 0.29 3.61
N LEU A 173 10.88 -0.17 4.69
CA LEU A 173 12.34 -0.10 4.87
C LEU A 173 13.11 -0.98 3.89
N PHE A 174 12.60 -2.19 3.60
CA PHE A 174 13.18 -3.07 2.58
C PHE A 174 13.16 -2.41 1.19
N LEU A 175 12.03 -1.85 0.80
CA LEU A 175 11.91 -1.13 -0.47
C LEU A 175 12.81 0.09 -0.51
N GLN A 176 12.82 0.91 0.54
CA GLN A 176 13.70 2.08 0.63
C GLN A 176 15.17 1.69 0.44
N ARG A 177 15.63 0.66 1.17
CA ARG A 177 17.04 0.27 1.20
C ARG A 177 17.52 -0.41 -0.08
N TYR A 178 16.69 -1.22 -0.72
CA TYR A 178 17.08 -2.05 -1.86
C TYR A 178 16.43 -1.63 -3.18
N TRP A 179 15.83 -0.44 -3.24
CA TRP A 179 15.05 0.00 -4.40
C TRP A 179 15.81 -0.12 -5.73
N SER A 180 17.02 0.43 -5.77
CA SER A 180 17.92 0.38 -6.93
C SER A 180 18.33 -1.04 -7.31
N ASP A 181 18.34 -1.95 -6.33
CA ASP A 181 18.89 -3.29 -6.46
C ASP A 181 17.84 -4.32 -6.89
N LEU A 182 16.54 -4.03 -6.73
CA LEU A 182 15.46 -4.93 -7.11
C LEU A 182 15.25 -5.05 -8.63
N GLY A 183 15.51 -3.98 -9.39
CA GLY A 183 15.37 -3.97 -10.85
C GLY A 183 13.91 -4.00 -11.37
N VAL A 184 12.93 -3.87 -10.48
CA VAL A 184 11.50 -3.84 -10.80
C VAL A 184 11.06 -2.42 -11.19
N ALA A 185 9.98 -2.28 -11.97
CA ALA A 185 9.40 -0.96 -12.24
C ALA A 185 8.33 -0.57 -11.24
N VAL A 186 7.56 -1.52 -10.74
CA VAL A 186 6.45 -1.23 -9.84
C VAL A 186 6.62 -2.12 -8.63
N ALA A 187 6.68 -1.52 -7.44
CA ALA A 187 6.62 -2.27 -6.20
C ALA A 187 5.51 -1.74 -5.30
N MET A 188 4.75 -2.66 -4.71
CA MET A 188 3.65 -2.30 -3.82
C MET A 188 3.64 -3.16 -2.57
N GLY A 189 3.59 -2.49 -1.42
CA GLY A 189 3.34 -3.14 -0.15
C GLY A 189 1.87 -3.52 0.00
N VAL A 190 1.57 -4.82 0.06
CA VAL A 190 0.18 -5.32 0.12
C VAL A 190 -0.19 -5.93 1.47
N GLY A 191 0.77 -6.13 2.38
CA GLY A 191 0.51 -6.62 3.73
C GLY A 191 -0.32 -7.91 3.74
N GLY A 192 -1.41 -7.93 4.52
CA GLY A 192 -2.29 -9.09 4.66
C GLY A 192 -3.18 -9.42 3.45
N SER A 193 -2.95 -8.81 2.28
CA SER A 193 -3.68 -9.15 1.06
C SER A 193 -3.44 -10.60 0.64
N PHE A 194 -2.24 -11.15 0.84
CA PHE A 194 -1.95 -12.55 0.53
C PHE A 194 -2.76 -13.52 1.40
N ASP A 195 -2.98 -13.21 2.69
CA ASP A 195 -3.83 -14.05 3.55
C ASP A 195 -5.29 -14.10 3.06
N VAL A 196 -5.79 -12.99 2.51
CA VAL A 196 -7.14 -12.95 1.95
C VAL A 196 -7.19 -13.63 0.58
N LEU A 197 -6.24 -13.32 -0.30
CA LEU A 197 -6.16 -13.92 -1.63
C LEU A 197 -6.01 -15.43 -1.54
N SER A 198 -5.14 -15.95 -0.67
CA SER A 198 -4.97 -17.40 -0.41
C SER A 198 -6.20 -18.08 0.19
N GLY A 199 -7.16 -17.32 0.73
CA GLY A 199 -8.37 -17.84 1.36
C GLY A 199 -8.18 -18.30 2.78
N MET A 200 -7.00 -18.08 3.35
CA MET A 200 -6.75 -18.28 4.77
C MET A 200 -7.56 -17.31 5.63
N LEU A 201 -7.81 -16.10 5.12
CA LEU A 201 -8.73 -15.15 5.72
C LEU A 201 -9.86 -14.82 4.74
N PRO A 202 -11.13 -14.79 5.19
CA PRO A 202 -12.21 -14.34 4.33
C PRO A 202 -12.07 -12.84 4.03
N ARG A 203 -12.53 -12.43 2.85
CA ARG A 203 -12.73 -11.01 2.51
C ARG A 203 -13.98 -10.50 3.25
N ALA A 204 -13.98 -9.24 3.65
CA ALA A 204 -15.17 -8.61 4.23
C ALA A 204 -16.35 -8.67 3.24
N PRO A 205 -17.62 -8.84 3.70
CA PRO A 205 -18.78 -8.77 2.82
C PRO A 205 -18.84 -7.46 2.02
N LEU A 206 -19.41 -7.50 0.81
CA LEU A 206 -19.47 -6.34 -0.10
C LEU A 206 -20.11 -5.09 0.54
N LEU A 207 -21.14 -5.26 1.36
CA LEU A 207 -21.74 -4.14 2.09
C LEU A 207 -20.73 -3.49 3.03
N MET A 208 -19.96 -4.27 3.78
CA MET A 208 -18.92 -3.75 4.67
C MET A 208 -17.79 -3.08 3.89
N GLN A 209 -17.42 -3.61 2.72
CA GLN A 209 -16.46 -2.96 1.82
C GLN A 209 -16.97 -1.59 1.35
N ARG A 210 -18.23 -1.52 0.88
CA ARG A 210 -18.87 -0.28 0.39
C ARG A 210 -18.98 0.80 1.48
N PHE A 211 -19.25 0.41 2.72
CA PHE A 211 -19.28 1.34 3.85
C PHE A 211 -17.90 1.59 4.48
N GLY A 212 -16.83 1.01 3.93
CA GLY A 212 -15.47 1.19 4.46
C GLY A 212 -15.25 0.56 5.84
N MET A 213 -16.04 -0.45 6.21
CA MET A 213 -15.99 -1.17 7.49
C MET A 213 -15.10 -2.42 7.45
N GLU A 214 -14.25 -2.58 6.44
CA GLU A 214 -13.36 -3.74 6.29
C GLU A 214 -12.42 -3.91 7.50
N TRP A 215 -12.01 -2.80 8.11
CA TRP A 215 -11.19 -2.83 9.32
C TRP A 215 -11.95 -3.47 10.50
N LEU A 216 -13.26 -3.22 10.63
CA LEU A 216 -14.09 -3.80 11.68
C LEU A 216 -14.26 -5.30 11.47
N PHE A 217 -14.49 -5.72 10.22
CA PHE A 217 -14.52 -7.13 9.87
C PHE A 217 -13.21 -7.84 10.21
N ARG A 218 -12.06 -7.24 9.85
CA ARG A 218 -10.74 -7.79 10.22
C ARG A 218 -10.54 -7.83 11.74
N LEU A 219 -10.99 -6.82 12.47
CA LEU A 219 -10.91 -6.81 13.94
C LEU A 219 -11.68 -7.99 14.55
N ALA A 220 -12.86 -8.32 14.00
CA ALA A 220 -13.65 -9.47 14.47
C ALA A 220 -12.95 -10.81 14.20
N LEU A 221 -12.22 -10.94 13.09
CA LEU A 221 -11.47 -12.15 12.77
C LEU A 221 -10.17 -12.29 13.58
N GLU A 222 -9.49 -11.18 13.85
CA GLU A 222 -8.16 -11.17 14.47
C GLU A 222 -8.11 -10.25 15.72
N PRO A 223 -8.99 -10.44 16.73
CA PRO A 223 -9.15 -9.49 17.83
C PRO A 223 -7.88 -9.35 18.69
N ARG A 224 -7.17 -10.46 18.93
CA ARG A 224 -5.91 -10.46 19.71
C ARG A 224 -4.81 -9.67 19.02
N ARG A 225 -4.73 -9.75 17.69
CA ARG A 225 -3.69 -9.09 16.90
C ARG A 225 -4.03 -7.63 16.62
N LEU A 226 -5.30 -7.32 16.36
CA LEU A 226 -5.74 -6.01 15.88
C LEU A 226 -6.33 -5.12 16.96
N GLY A 227 -6.90 -5.69 18.03
CA GLY A 227 -7.64 -4.94 19.06
C GLY A 227 -6.80 -3.85 19.69
N TRP A 228 -5.68 -4.20 20.33
CA TRP A 228 -4.82 -3.21 20.98
C TRP A 228 -4.27 -2.18 19.98
N ARG A 229 -3.88 -2.64 18.79
CA ARG A 229 -3.38 -1.76 17.73
C ARG A 229 -4.43 -0.72 17.34
N TYR A 230 -5.68 -1.13 17.14
CA TYR A 230 -6.77 -0.25 16.73
C TYR A 230 -7.19 0.69 17.86
N VAL A 231 -7.27 0.21 19.11
CA VAL A 231 -7.53 1.09 20.25
C VAL A 231 -6.49 2.21 20.30
N ARG A 232 -5.20 1.85 20.31
CA ARG A 232 -4.10 2.84 20.35
C ARG A 232 -4.14 3.80 19.15
N THR A 233 -4.17 3.26 17.93
CA THR A 233 -4.01 4.07 16.71
C THR A 233 -5.26 4.91 16.41
N ASN A 234 -6.46 4.35 16.55
CA ASN A 234 -7.70 5.11 16.32
C ASN A 234 -7.92 6.18 17.39
N PHE A 235 -7.56 5.92 18.66
CA PHE A 235 -7.64 6.93 19.71
C PHE A 235 -6.70 8.10 19.44
N LEU A 236 -5.42 7.83 19.14
CA LEU A 236 -4.45 8.87 18.79
C LEU A 236 -4.88 9.64 17.54
N TYR A 237 -5.44 8.95 16.55
CA TYR A 237 -5.96 9.57 15.34
C TYR A 237 -7.15 10.49 15.62
N LEU A 238 -8.09 10.08 16.46
CA LEU A 238 -9.20 10.93 16.90
C LEU A 238 -8.69 12.21 17.58
N LEU A 239 -7.70 12.10 18.48
CA LEU A 239 -7.09 13.27 19.11
C LEU A 239 -6.44 14.21 18.09
N LEU A 240 -5.78 13.68 17.05
CA LEU A 240 -5.22 14.49 15.96
C LEU A 240 -6.32 15.23 15.19
N LEU A 241 -7.41 14.55 14.84
CA LEU A 241 -8.55 15.16 14.13
C LEU A 241 -9.23 16.26 14.96
N LEU A 242 -9.40 16.03 16.27
CA LEU A 242 -9.99 17.02 17.18
C LEU A 242 -9.07 18.25 17.33
N ARG A 243 -7.76 18.04 17.53
CA ARG A 243 -6.77 19.13 17.59
C ARG A 243 -6.73 19.93 16.30
N ALA A 244 -6.76 19.27 15.14
CA ALA A 244 -6.79 19.94 13.84
C ALA A 244 -8.02 20.85 13.70
N ARG A 245 -9.20 20.36 14.10
CA ARG A 245 -10.47 21.13 14.04
C ARG A 245 -10.49 22.36 14.94
N LEU A 246 -9.85 22.27 16.11
CA LEU A 246 -9.78 23.34 17.11
C LEU A 246 -8.70 24.38 16.77
N SER A 247 -7.63 23.99 16.07
CA SER A 247 -6.57 24.93 15.69
C SER A 247 -6.99 25.79 14.49
N ARG A 248 -7.09 27.13 14.69
CA ARG A 248 -7.35 28.10 13.60
C ARG A 248 -6.31 27.99 12.46
N ARG A 249 -5.09 27.57 12.76
CA ARG A 249 -3.96 27.39 11.82
C ARG A 249 -4.17 26.26 10.81
N TYR A 250 -4.93 25.20 11.13
CA TYR A 250 -5.18 24.10 10.17
C TYR A 250 -6.29 24.40 9.17
N ARG A 251 -7.29 25.22 9.54
CA ARG A 251 -8.31 25.70 8.58
C ARG A 251 -7.68 26.52 7.44
N ALA A 252 -6.59 27.24 7.72
CA ALA A 252 -5.84 28.00 6.73
C ALA A 252 -4.97 27.10 5.82
N ARG A 253 -4.37 26.01 6.34
CA ARG A 253 -3.55 25.07 5.54
C ARG A 253 -4.37 24.06 4.73
N ALA A 254 -5.55 23.67 5.20
CA ALA A 254 -6.49 22.86 4.41
C ALA A 254 -7.07 23.65 3.20
N ALA A 255 -6.97 24.98 3.23
CA ALA A 255 -7.39 25.87 2.15
C ALA A 255 -6.28 26.20 1.13
N ILE A 256 -5.04 25.72 1.31
CA ILE A 256 -3.94 26.01 0.39
C ILE A 256 -3.71 24.81 -0.54
N ARG A 257 -4.40 24.86 -1.68
CA ARG A 257 -3.75 24.57 -2.97
C ARG A 257 -2.58 25.56 -3.07
N GLU A 258 -1.36 25.09 -3.19
CA GLU A 258 -0.37 25.81 -3.99
C GLU A 258 0.44 24.81 -4.83
N PRO A 259 0.47 25.01 -6.17
CA PRO A 259 1.41 24.35 -7.05
C PRO A 259 2.77 25.08 -6.98
N ALA A 260 3.85 24.33 -7.08
CA ALA A 260 5.08 24.79 -7.70
C ALA A 260 5.39 23.83 -8.85
#